data_AF-X0Z046-F1
#
_entry.id   AF-X0Z046-F1
#
_cell.length_a   1.000
_cell.length_b   1.000
_cell.length_c   1.000
_cell.angle_alpha   90.00
_cell.angle_beta   90.00
_cell.angle_gamma   90.00
#
_symmetry.space_group_name_H-M   'P 1'
#
loop_
_entity.id
_entity.type
_entity.pdbx_description
1 polymer ?
#
loop_
_entity_poly.entity_id
_entity_poly.type
_entity_poly.pdbx_seq_one_letter_code
_entity_poly.pdbx_strand_id
1 'polypeptide(L)'
;KHIGIALAPYHLPQDPALIAQLIEDLGDHLVHFYAWQHGAGCHEKRPKEEELLQMPGRGDLDFVPILAALKAIGYGGWTSVFMHPVPRGIPILPTAAEVTAEINLAHGYLETCLAGNDDDERRTQERG
;
A
#
# COMPACT_ATOMS: atom_id res chain seq x y z
N LYS A 1 -6.93 -0.14 -24.96
CA LYS A 1 -5.63 -0.56 -24.38
C LYS A 1 -5.84 -1.92 -23.71
N HIS A 2 -4.96 -2.91 -23.90
CA HIS A 2 -5.12 -4.27 -23.35
C HIS A 2 -3.93 -4.72 -22.47
N ILE A 3 -2.93 -3.86 -22.27
CA ILE A 3 -1.72 -4.14 -21.49
C ILE A 3 -1.50 -2.95 -20.55
N GLY A 4 -1.11 -3.25 -19.32
CA GLY A 4 -0.77 -2.27 -18.29
C GLY A 4 0.14 -2.89 -17.23
N ILE A 5 0.56 -2.07 -16.28
CA ILE A 5 1.52 -2.43 -15.23
C ILE A 5 0.78 -2.59 -13.91
N ALA A 6 1.04 -3.70 -13.22
CA ALA A 6 0.65 -3.90 -11.84
C ALA A 6 1.86 -3.59 -10.95
N LEU A 7 1.72 -2.63 -10.03
CA LEU A 7 2.81 -2.17 -9.17
C LEU A 7 2.66 -2.73 -7.75
N ALA A 8 3.73 -3.34 -7.23
CA ALA A 8 3.82 -3.80 -5.86
C ALA A 8 5.07 -3.18 -5.19
N PRO A 9 4.91 -2.21 -4.27
CA PRO A 9 6.02 -1.54 -3.59
C PRO A 9 6.97 -2.50 -2.88
N TYR A 10 6.49 -3.65 -2.40
CA TYR A 10 7.32 -4.69 -1.80
C TYR A 10 8.54 -5.11 -2.66
N HIS A 11 8.47 -4.97 -3.99
CA HIS A 11 9.60 -5.34 -4.87
C HIS A 11 10.57 -4.18 -5.14
N LEU A 12 10.34 -3.01 -4.53
CA LEU A 12 11.12 -1.80 -4.71
C LEU A 12 11.84 -1.43 -3.41
N PRO A 13 12.87 -0.57 -3.47
CA PRO A 13 13.34 0.11 -2.27
C PRO A 13 12.15 0.74 -1.54
N GLN A 14 12.10 0.61 -0.21
CA GLN A 14 11.03 1.17 0.62
C GLN A 14 11.25 2.67 0.83
N ASP A 15 11.41 3.39 -0.29
CA ASP A 15 11.54 4.83 -0.38
C ASP A 15 10.22 5.39 -0.92
N PRO A 16 9.41 6.04 -0.08
CA PRO A 16 8.10 6.56 -0.47
C PRO A 16 8.16 7.55 -1.63
N ALA A 17 9.20 8.39 -1.71
CA ALA A 17 9.33 9.39 -2.77
C ALA A 17 9.67 8.76 -4.12
N LEU A 18 10.55 7.75 -4.11
CA LEU A 18 10.86 6.96 -5.30
C LEU A 18 9.63 6.23 -5.85
N ILE A 19 8.85 5.60 -4.97
CA ILE A 19 7.63 4.88 -5.36
C ILE A 19 6.59 5.85 -5.90
N ALA A 20 6.41 7.01 -5.26
CA ALA A 20 5.52 8.07 -5.73
C ALA A 20 5.91 8.56 -7.13
N GLN A 21 7.19 8.87 -7.35
CA GLN A 21 7.68 9.28 -8.67
C GLN A 21 7.40 8.22 -9.74
N LEU A 22 7.63 6.94 -9.43
CA LEU A 22 7.34 5.85 -10.37
C LEU A 22 5.84 5.78 -10.71
N ILE A 23 4.95 6.00 -9.75
CA ILE A 23 3.50 6.04 -9.99
C ILE A 23 3.15 7.17 -10.96
N GLU A 24 3.72 8.37 -10.75
CA GLU A 24 3.52 9.51 -11.64
C GLU A 24 4.05 9.23 -13.05
N ASP A 25 5.24 8.62 -13.17
CA ASP A 25 5.85 8.24 -14.45
C ASP A 25 5.00 7.21 -15.21
N LEU A 26 4.37 6.28 -14.49
CA LEU A 26 3.47 5.27 -15.08
C LEU A 26 2.17 5.89 -15.58
N GLY A 27 1.60 6.85 -14.86
CA GLY A 27 0.34 7.51 -15.21
C GLY A 27 -0.77 6.51 -15.57
N ASP A 28 -1.36 6.67 -16.76
CA ASP A 28 -2.48 5.85 -17.22
C ASP A 28 -2.13 4.40 -17.60
N HIS A 29 -0.84 4.02 -17.50
CA HIS A 29 -0.37 2.65 -17.69
C HIS A 29 -0.41 1.82 -16.40
N LEU A 30 -0.58 2.45 -15.24
CA LEU A 30 -0.83 1.74 -13.99
C LEU A 30 -2.26 1.20 -13.98
N VAL A 31 -2.42 -0.12 -13.85
CA VAL A 31 -3.74 -0.78 -13.89
C VAL A 31 -4.12 -1.50 -12.60
N HIS A 32 -3.14 -1.79 -11.73
CA HIS A 32 -3.34 -2.42 -10.43
C HIS A 32 -2.27 -1.94 -9.46
N PHE A 33 -2.66 -1.58 -8.25
CA PHE A 33 -1.74 -1.23 -7.17
C PHE A 33 -1.88 -2.21 -6.00
N TYR A 34 -0.79 -2.85 -5.59
CA TYR A 34 -0.74 -3.66 -4.38
C TYR A 34 -0.24 -2.79 -3.23
N ALA A 35 -1.07 -2.52 -2.23
CA ALA A 35 -0.64 -1.90 -0.99
C ALA A 35 0.07 -2.96 -0.13
N TRP A 36 1.36 -3.13 -0.40
CA TRP A 36 2.21 -4.16 0.17
C TRP A 36 3.62 -3.60 0.40
N GLN A 37 4.05 -3.62 1.65
CA GLN A 37 5.36 -3.12 2.09
C GLN A 37 6.27 -4.27 2.53
N HIS A 38 7.58 -4.00 2.65
CA HIS A 38 8.54 -5.00 3.14
C HIS A 38 8.15 -5.56 4.51
N GLY A 39 8.43 -6.85 4.68
CA GLY A 39 8.38 -7.55 5.96
C GLY A 39 9.13 -8.88 5.85
N ALA A 40 9.57 -9.43 6.98
CA ALA A 40 10.43 -10.61 7.01
C ALA A 40 9.70 -11.94 6.71
N GLY A 41 8.36 -11.94 6.72
CA GLY A 41 7.51 -13.14 6.67
C GLY A 41 7.20 -13.72 5.28
N CYS A 42 7.74 -13.15 4.22
CA CYS A 42 7.46 -13.53 2.83
C CYS A 42 8.43 -14.58 2.25
N HIS A 43 9.62 -14.73 2.83
CA HIS A 43 10.67 -15.64 2.39
C HIS A 43 10.96 -16.76 3.40
N GLU A 44 10.80 -16.47 4.70
CA GLU A 44 11.03 -17.40 5.79
C GLU A 44 9.81 -17.41 6.71
N LYS A 45 9.56 -18.56 7.35
CA LYS A 45 8.52 -18.65 8.38
C LYS A 45 8.92 -17.76 9.57
N ARG A 46 8.03 -16.86 9.96
CA ARG A 46 8.26 -15.92 11.08
C ARG A 46 7.10 -15.96 12.07
N PRO A 47 7.27 -15.41 13.29
CA PRO A 47 6.15 -15.09 14.16
C PRO A 47 5.10 -14.24 13.43
N LYS A 48 3.83 -14.39 13.80
CA LYS A 48 2.72 -13.79 13.04
C LYS A 48 2.82 -12.27 13.01
N GLU A 49 3.24 -11.69 14.11
CA GLU A 49 3.45 -10.25 14.30
C GLU A 49 4.50 -9.72 13.31
N GLU A 50 5.57 -10.48 13.04
CA GLU A 50 6.59 -10.14 12.05
C GLU A 50 6.09 -10.34 10.60
N GLU A 51 5.28 -11.35 10.35
CA GLU A 51 4.68 -11.57 9.03
C GLU A 51 3.74 -10.43 8.63
N LEU A 52 2.99 -9.90 9.61
CA LEU A 52 2.04 -8.80 9.44
C LEU A 52 2.69 -7.44 9.18
N LEU A 53 4.01 -7.28 9.41
CA LEU A 53 4.72 -6.04 9.04
C LEU A 53 4.65 -5.71 7.56
N GLN A 54 4.26 -6.68 6.73
CA GLN A 54 3.98 -6.49 5.29
C GLN A 54 2.71 -5.68 5.00
N MET A 55 1.79 -5.60 5.97
CA MET A 55 0.52 -4.89 5.83
C MET A 55 0.72 -3.37 5.93
N PRO A 56 -0.03 -2.56 5.16
CA PRO A 56 -0.03 -1.11 5.32
C PRO A 56 -0.32 -0.70 6.77
N GLY A 57 0.51 0.21 7.30
CA GLY A 57 0.37 0.73 8.66
C GLY A 57 0.90 -0.19 9.77
N ARG A 58 1.50 -1.35 9.43
CA ARG A 58 2.15 -2.25 10.40
C ARG A 58 3.66 -2.10 10.46
N GLY A 59 4.33 -1.82 9.35
CA GLY A 59 5.77 -1.56 9.33
C GLY A 59 6.09 -0.12 8.92
N ASP A 60 7.30 0.08 8.38
CA ASP A 60 7.90 1.42 8.32
C ASP A 60 7.65 2.21 7.03
N LEU A 61 7.03 1.62 6.00
CA LEU A 61 6.77 2.33 4.75
C LEU A 61 5.70 3.41 4.96
N ASP A 62 6.05 4.66 4.70
CA ASP A 62 5.09 5.77 4.67
C ASP A 62 4.28 5.75 3.36
N PHE A 63 2.97 5.54 3.46
CA PHE A 63 2.07 5.49 2.30
C PHE A 63 1.56 6.86 1.86
N VAL A 64 1.74 7.92 2.66
CA VAL A 64 1.20 9.26 2.37
C VAL A 64 1.60 9.78 0.97
N PRO A 65 2.90 9.83 0.58
CA PRO A 65 3.28 10.31 -0.75
C PRO A 65 2.89 9.35 -1.89
N ILE A 66 2.81 8.05 -1.60
CA ILE A 66 2.38 7.03 -2.56
C ILE A 66 0.92 7.23 -2.94
N LEU A 67 0.06 7.43 -1.94
CA LEU A 67 -1.38 7.70 -2.16
C LEU A 67 -1.61 9.08 -2.79
N ALA A 68 -0.79 10.08 -2.45
CA ALA A 68 -0.80 11.38 -3.11
C ALA A 68 -0.52 11.25 -4.62
N ALA A 69 0.48 10.47 -5.00
CA ALA A 69 0.81 10.22 -6.40
C ALA A 69 -0.32 9.50 -7.16
N LEU A 70 -0.95 8.49 -6.54
CA LEU A 70 -2.12 7.82 -7.13
C LEU A 70 -3.27 8.81 -7.38
N LYS A 71 -3.54 9.69 -6.41
CA LYS A 71 -4.54 10.75 -6.54
C LYS A 71 -4.16 11.75 -7.64
N ALA A 72 -2.89 12.16 -7.71
CA ALA A 72 -2.38 13.12 -8.67
C ALA A 72 -2.54 12.65 -10.13
N ILE A 73 -2.34 11.35 -10.39
CA ILE A 73 -2.58 10.76 -11.72
C ILE A 73 -4.06 10.44 -11.99
N GLY A 74 -4.95 10.71 -11.04
CA GLY A 74 -6.38 10.38 -11.13
C GLY A 74 -6.64 8.88 -11.18
N TYR A 75 -5.84 8.08 -10.47
CA TYR A 75 -5.94 6.62 -10.49
C TYR A 75 -7.30 6.14 -9.95
N GLY A 76 -8.10 5.51 -10.81
CA GLY A 76 -9.38 4.90 -10.47
C GLY A 76 -9.39 3.38 -10.52
N GLY A 77 -8.20 2.74 -10.56
CA GLY A 77 -8.06 1.29 -10.64
C GLY A 77 -8.12 0.59 -9.27
N TRP A 78 -7.79 -0.71 -9.25
CA TRP A 78 -7.83 -1.50 -8.02
C TRP A 78 -6.60 -1.29 -7.15
N THR A 79 -6.83 -0.85 -5.91
CA THR A 79 -5.87 -0.94 -4.81
C THR A 79 -6.16 -2.18 -3.98
N SER A 80 -5.20 -3.10 -3.89
CA SER A 80 -5.33 -4.34 -3.10
C SER A 80 -4.41 -4.31 -1.90
N VAL A 81 -4.98 -4.33 -0.69
CA VAL A 81 -4.23 -4.63 0.53
C VAL A 81 -3.69 -6.06 0.43
N PHE A 82 -2.38 -6.24 0.58
CA PHE A 82 -1.74 -7.51 0.26
C PHE A 82 -0.57 -7.84 1.18
N MET A 83 -0.45 -9.13 1.50
CA MET A 83 0.72 -9.77 2.09
C MET A 83 0.66 -11.27 1.80
N HIS A 84 1.74 -12.00 2.03
CA HIS A 84 1.64 -13.46 2.13
C HIS A 84 2.57 -14.05 3.19
N PRO A 85 2.11 -15.04 3.97
CA PRO A 85 2.93 -15.72 4.97
C PRO A 85 3.75 -16.85 4.34
N VAL A 86 4.63 -17.45 5.14
CA VAL A 86 5.40 -18.65 4.77
C VAL A 86 5.10 -19.79 5.76
N PRO A 87 4.75 -21.01 5.29
CA PRO A 87 4.62 -21.44 3.89
C PRO A 87 3.42 -20.79 3.18
N ARG A 88 3.49 -20.73 1.83
CA ARG A 88 2.36 -20.25 1.02
C ARG A 88 1.16 -21.21 1.14
N GLY A 89 -0.05 -20.70 0.89
CA GLY A 89 -1.29 -21.48 0.91
C GLY A 89 -1.97 -21.54 2.28
N ILE A 90 -1.50 -20.77 3.26
CA ILE A 90 -2.14 -20.59 4.56
C ILE A 90 -2.71 -19.16 4.67
N PRO A 91 -3.76 -18.94 5.48
CA PRO A 91 -4.31 -17.61 5.68
C PRO A 91 -3.35 -16.72 6.48
N ILE A 92 -3.48 -15.40 6.29
CA ILE A 92 -2.65 -14.43 7.01
C ILE A 92 -2.93 -14.46 8.51
N LEU A 93 -4.15 -14.82 8.94
CA LEU A 93 -4.56 -14.99 10.33
C LEU A 93 -5.48 -16.23 10.48
N PRO A 94 -5.65 -16.78 11.69
CA PRO A 94 -6.30 -18.09 11.90
C PRO A 94 -7.76 -18.17 11.41
N THR A 95 -8.53 -17.09 11.54
CA THR A 95 -9.95 -17.07 11.16
C THR A 95 -10.28 -16.00 10.11
N ALA A 96 -11.36 -16.21 9.37
CA ALA A 96 -11.85 -15.21 8.40
C ALA A 96 -12.20 -13.87 9.06
N ALA A 97 -12.69 -13.88 10.30
CA ALA A 97 -12.99 -12.67 11.05
C ALA A 97 -11.72 -11.87 11.38
N GLU A 98 -10.66 -12.54 11.83
CA GLU A 98 -9.37 -11.91 12.10
C GLU A 98 -8.72 -11.38 10.83
N VAL A 99 -8.75 -12.16 9.73
CA VAL A 99 -8.27 -11.69 8.41
C VAL A 99 -9.04 -10.44 7.97
N THR A 100 -10.37 -10.44 8.11
CA THR A 100 -11.22 -9.29 7.73
C THR A 100 -10.89 -8.06 8.56
N ALA A 101 -10.71 -8.24 9.87
CA ALA A 101 -10.32 -7.15 10.77
C ALA A 101 -8.96 -6.56 10.37
N GLU A 102 -7.98 -7.40 10.05
CA GLU A 102 -6.64 -6.95 9.64
C GLU A 102 -6.65 -6.20 8.31
N ILE A 103 -7.44 -6.65 7.33
CA ILE A 103 -7.62 -5.95 6.05
C ILE A 103 -8.29 -4.59 6.27
N ASN A 104 -9.30 -4.52 7.14
CA ASN A 104 -9.98 -3.25 7.46
C ASN A 104 -9.10 -2.28 8.25
N LEU A 105 -8.18 -2.77 9.09
CA LEU A 105 -7.19 -1.93 9.76
C LEU A 105 -6.26 -1.26 8.74
N ALA A 106 -5.72 -2.04 7.80
CA ALA A 106 -4.90 -1.50 6.71
C ALA A 106 -5.69 -0.52 5.83
N HIS A 107 -6.96 -0.83 5.52
CA HIS A 107 -7.84 0.10 4.80
C HIS A 107 -8.01 1.42 5.54
N GLY A 108 -8.35 1.38 6.84
CA GLY A 108 -8.50 2.59 7.65
C GLY A 108 -7.23 3.43 7.76
N TYR A 109 -6.05 2.79 7.80
CA TYR A 109 -4.77 3.47 7.73
C TYR A 109 -4.61 4.22 6.38
N LEU A 110 -4.87 3.56 5.25
CA LEU A 110 -4.77 4.20 3.92
C LEU A 110 -5.75 5.37 3.77
N GLU A 111 -6.99 5.25 4.27
CA GLU A 111 -7.96 6.35 4.30
C GLU A 111 -7.46 7.54 5.12
N THR A 112 -6.81 7.28 6.25
CA THR A 112 -6.23 8.33 7.10
C THR A 112 -5.09 9.05 6.37
N CYS A 113 -4.24 8.32 5.65
CA CYS A 113 -3.20 8.91 4.81
C CYS A 113 -3.79 9.81 3.70
N LEU A 114 -4.87 9.38 3.05
CA LEU A 114 -5.56 10.19 2.03
C LEU A 114 -6.19 11.46 2.61
N ALA A 115 -6.88 11.37 3.75
CA ALA A 115 -7.49 12.53 4.39
C ALA A 115 -6.43 13.55 4.86
N GLY A 116 -5.29 13.07 5.36
CA GLY A 116 -4.15 13.93 5.70
C GLY A 116 -3.62 14.74 4.50
N ASN A 117 -3.60 14.14 3.31
CA ASN A 117 -3.21 14.85 2.08
C ASN A 117 -4.18 15.98 1.73
N ASP A 118 -5.49 15.74 1.83
CA ASP A 118 -6.51 16.75 1.51
C ASP A 118 -6.42 17.98 2.44
N ASP A 119 -6.07 17.77 3.71
CA ASP A 119 -5.90 18.84 4.68
C ASP A 119 -4.62 19.66 4.44
N ASP A 120 -3.54 19.03 4.00
CA ASP A 120 -2.28 19.72 3.68
C ASP A 120 -2.37 20.50 2.35
N GLU A 121 -3.05 19.94 1.35
CA GLU A 121 -3.38 20.63 0.09
C GLU A 121 -4.22 21.90 0.35
N ARG A 122 -5.27 21.81 1.19
CA ARG A 122 -6.12 22.95 1.56
C ARG A 122 -5.32 24.05 2.28
N ARG A 123 -4.47 23.67 3.24
CA ARG A 123 -3.61 24.62 3.97
C ARG A 123 -2.59 25.32 3.07
N THR A 124 -2.12 24.65 2.03
CA THR A 124 -1.16 25.21 1.07
C THR A 124 -1.85 26.22 0.13
N GLN A 125 -3.08 25.94 -0.30
CA GLN A 125 -3.87 26.86 -1.14
C GLN A 125 -4.30 28.14 -0.39
N GLU A 126 -4.54 28.08 0.92
CA GLU A 126 -4.89 29.25 1.74
C GLU A 126 -3.70 30.19 2.05
N ARG A 127 -2.46 29.76 1.74
CA ARG A 127 -1.22 30.52 2.01
C ARG A 127 -0.60 31.18 0.77
N GLY A 128 -1.14 30.94 -0.42
CA GLY A 128 -0.72 31.54 -1.69
C GLY A 128 -1.65 32.64 -2.16
#